data_AF-A0A6B0S7R5-F1
#
_entry.id   AF-A0A6B0S7R5-F1
#
_cell.length_a   1.000
_cell.length_b   1.000
_cell.length_c   1.000
_cell.angle_alpha   90.00
_cell.angle_beta   90.00
_cell.angle_gamma   90.00
#
_symmetry.space_group_name_H-M   'P 1'
#
loop_
_entity.id
_entity.type
_entity.pdbx_description
1 polymer ?
#
loop_
_entity_poly.entity_id
_entity_poly.type
_entity_poly.pdbx_seq_one_letter_code
_entity_poly.pdbx_strand_id
1 'polypeptide(L)'
;MLTQHVRALARARSSYVAKQFRSFRARLTSGAGGPHRPGDPATELLQDVRHLLTDLQDHLAKDPDVRAVFASRGPGAPQKEEELGPAVEAALYRAVLAPLKPALWMRLRTLRAPELRQLRRRQVALRAEAGPPGAQGAGREKRSPAPALRSRIHERLAHLHAACAPRRKVSLLLAVCSDVYEGLARGENQEPLGADAFLPALTEELIWSPDIGETQLDVEFLMELLDPDELRGEAGYYLTTWFGALYHIAHYEPDTARAHKGLSSEVRASLRQWHRRRTLHRQSPSGDQAKLPFEEPWAMEIMQETKDD
;
A
#
# COMPACT_ATOMS: atom_id res chain seq x y z
N MET A 1 18.29 -20.65 -5.98
CA MET A 1 17.58 -21.61 -6.85
C MET A 1 16.34 -21.01 -7.50
N LEU A 2 15.20 -20.80 -6.80
CA LEU A 2 13.94 -20.39 -7.45
C LEU A 2 14.02 -19.08 -8.26
N THR A 3 14.60 -18.01 -7.71
CA THR A 3 14.78 -16.75 -8.46
C THR A 3 15.68 -16.91 -9.69
N GLN A 4 16.67 -17.81 -9.65
CA GLN A 4 17.54 -18.07 -10.80
C GLN A 4 16.78 -18.82 -11.90
N HIS A 5 15.94 -19.79 -11.53
CA HIS A 5 15.05 -20.50 -12.46
C HIS A 5 14.09 -19.54 -13.17
N VAL A 6 13.36 -18.72 -12.41
CA VAL A 6 12.44 -17.72 -12.98
C VAL A 6 13.19 -16.72 -13.88
N ARG A 7 14.43 -16.32 -13.52
CA ARG A 7 15.28 -15.49 -14.39
C ARG A 7 15.68 -16.20 -15.68
N ALA A 8 15.98 -17.50 -15.62
CA ALA A 8 16.28 -18.30 -16.81
C ALA A 8 15.05 -18.36 -17.73
N LEU A 9 13.87 -18.64 -17.17
CA LEU A 9 12.61 -18.60 -17.90
C LEU A 9 12.37 -17.22 -18.52
N ALA A 10 12.54 -16.13 -17.79
CA ALA A 10 12.36 -14.76 -18.31
C ALA A 10 13.33 -14.40 -19.45
N ARG A 11 14.48 -15.09 -19.55
CA ARG A 11 15.48 -14.91 -20.64
C ARG A 11 15.23 -15.83 -21.83
N ALA A 12 14.68 -17.02 -21.61
CA ALA A 12 14.40 -18.01 -22.65
C ALA A 12 13.27 -17.52 -23.58
N ARG A 13 13.61 -17.11 -24.82
CA ARG A 13 12.67 -16.44 -25.73
C ARG A 13 11.35 -17.19 -25.99
N SER A 14 11.41 -18.52 -26.02
CA SER A 14 10.26 -19.40 -26.25
C SER A 14 9.35 -19.55 -25.03
N SER A 15 9.83 -19.26 -23.83
CA SER A 15 9.06 -19.45 -22.60
C SER A 15 7.86 -18.50 -22.51
N TYR A 16 6.82 -18.95 -21.81
CA TYR A 16 5.66 -18.13 -21.52
C TYR A 16 6.03 -16.89 -20.69
N VAL A 17 6.85 -17.08 -19.64
CA VAL A 17 7.34 -16.00 -18.77
C VAL A 17 8.04 -14.90 -19.58
N ALA A 18 8.91 -15.25 -20.52
CA ALA A 18 9.64 -14.28 -21.32
C ALA A 18 8.73 -13.54 -22.33
N LYS A 19 7.72 -14.23 -22.88
CA LYS A 19 6.73 -13.59 -23.77
C LYS A 19 5.90 -12.55 -23.00
N GLN A 20 5.40 -12.90 -21.82
CA GLN A 20 4.63 -11.99 -20.97
C GLN A 20 5.47 -10.79 -20.52
N PHE A 21 6.69 -11.04 -20.04
CA PHE A 21 7.63 -9.98 -19.65
C PHE A 21 7.92 -8.99 -20.79
N ARG A 22 8.21 -9.48 -22.00
CA ARG A 22 8.49 -8.61 -23.16
C ARG A 22 7.25 -7.84 -23.60
N SER A 23 6.09 -8.49 -23.64
CA SER A 23 4.82 -7.86 -23.99
C SER A 23 4.49 -6.72 -23.04
N PHE A 24 4.57 -6.97 -21.73
CA PHE A 24 4.32 -5.94 -20.73
C PHE A 24 5.35 -4.80 -20.79
N ARG A 25 6.65 -5.13 -20.95
CA ARG A 25 7.70 -4.12 -21.11
C ARG A 25 7.45 -3.22 -22.33
N ALA A 26 7.03 -3.79 -23.46
CA ALA A 26 6.70 -3.03 -24.66
C ALA A 26 5.48 -2.12 -24.45
N ARG A 27 4.47 -2.58 -23.69
CA ARG A 27 3.33 -1.74 -23.30
C ARG A 27 3.76 -0.58 -22.44
N LEU A 28 4.60 -0.81 -21.42
CA LEU A 28 5.14 0.25 -20.57
C LEU A 28 5.81 1.36 -21.39
N THR A 29 6.64 1.00 -22.37
CA THR A 29 7.38 1.95 -23.22
C THR A 29 6.54 2.65 -24.27
N SER A 30 5.50 2.01 -24.80
CA SER A 30 4.69 2.56 -25.91
C SER A 30 3.59 3.50 -25.46
N GLY A 31 3.30 3.61 -24.16
CA GLY A 31 2.16 4.39 -23.68
C GLY A 31 0.79 3.73 -23.97
N ALA A 32 0.76 2.57 -24.63
CA ALA A 32 -0.47 1.86 -24.96
C ALA A 32 -1.25 1.50 -23.69
N GLY A 33 -2.57 1.72 -23.70
CA GLY A 33 -3.46 1.32 -22.61
C GLY A 33 -3.54 -0.20 -22.49
N GLY A 34 -3.81 -0.67 -21.27
CA GLY A 34 -4.10 -2.08 -21.01
C GLY A 34 -5.44 -2.52 -21.61
N PRO A 35 -5.72 -3.84 -21.63
CA PRO A 35 -7.01 -4.37 -22.10
C PRO A 35 -8.18 -4.03 -21.16
N HIS A 36 -7.91 -3.61 -19.92
CA HIS A 36 -8.94 -3.23 -18.94
C HIS A 36 -9.45 -1.81 -19.23
N ARG A 37 -10.73 -1.67 -19.61
CA ARG A 37 -11.42 -0.36 -19.74
C ARG A 37 -12.91 -0.43 -19.41
N PRO A 38 -13.52 0.68 -18.92
CA PRO A 38 -12.95 2.01 -18.66
C PRO A 38 -12.66 2.32 -17.17
N GLY A 39 -11.56 3.03 -16.86
CA GLY A 39 -11.19 3.49 -15.50
C GLY A 39 -10.04 4.52 -15.43
N ASP A 40 -9.54 4.77 -14.21
CA ASP A 40 -8.37 5.64 -13.93
C ASP A 40 -7.08 5.02 -14.51
N PRO A 41 -6.30 5.72 -15.36
CA PRO A 41 -5.17 5.12 -16.08
C PRO A 41 -4.05 4.55 -15.19
N ALA A 42 -3.79 5.17 -14.04
CA ALA A 42 -2.78 4.66 -13.09
C ALA A 42 -3.28 3.38 -12.41
N THR A 43 -4.56 3.34 -12.04
CA THR A 43 -5.23 2.14 -11.54
C THR A 43 -5.21 1.02 -12.58
N GLU A 44 -5.57 1.30 -13.84
CA GLU A 44 -5.51 0.32 -14.94
C GLU A 44 -4.10 -0.27 -15.10
N LEU A 45 -3.06 0.57 -15.03
CA LEU A 45 -1.68 0.11 -15.09
C LEU A 45 -1.30 -0.81 -13.93
N LEU A 46 -1.71 -0.49 -12.69
CA LEU A 46 -1.47 -1.34 -11.53
C LEU A 46 -2.25 -2.66 -11.61
N GLN A 47 -3.46 -2.63 -12.18
CA GLN A 47 -4.22 -3.83 -12.47
C GLN A 47 -3.50 -4.71 -13.50
N ASP A 48 -2.96 -4.15 -14.58
CA ASP A 48 -2.16 -4.91 -15.54
C ASP A 48 -0.96 -5.60 -14.87
N VAL A 49 -0.28 -4.91 -13.93
CA VAL A 49 0.82 -5.50 -13.15
C VAL A 49 0.31 -6.68 -12.32
N ARG A 50 -0.82 -6.51 -11.62
CA ARG A 50 -1.43 -7.58 -10.82
C ARG A 50 -1.76 -8.80 -11.67
N HIS A 51 -2.44 -8.61 -12.80
CA HIS A 51 -2.80 -9.72 -13.71
C HIS A 51 -1.55 -10.42 -14.23
N LEU A 52 -0.53 -9.68 -14.66
CA LEU A 52 0.75 -10.27 -15.08
C LEU A 52 1.35 -11.16 -13.99
N LEU A 53 1.35 -10.70 -12.73
CA LEU A 53 1.95 -11.44 -11.63
C LEU A 53 1.13 -12.68 -11.27
N THR A 54 -0.19 -12.56 -11.21
CA THR A 54 -1.11 -13.69 -10.98
C THR A 54 -0.98 -14.75 -12.09
N ASP A 55 -1.02 -14.34 -13.35
CA ASP A 55 -0.89 -15.25 -14.51
C ASP A 55 0.44 -16.02 -14.46
N LEU A 56 1.53 -15.32 -14.12
CA LEU A 56 2.84 -15.94 -13.99
C LEU A 56 2.95 -16.84 -12.76
N GLN A 57 2.30 -16.49 -11.66
CA GLN A 57 2.25 -17.32 -10.46
C GLN A 57 1.49 -18.62 -10.73
N ASP A 58 0.32 -18.56 -11.36
CA ASP A 58 -0.47 -19.72 -11.76
C ASP A 58 0.27 -20.63 -12.75
N HIS A 59 1.04 -20.02 -13.65
CA HIS A 59 1.91 -20.76 -14.57
C HIS A 59 3.05 -21.47 -13.83
N LEU A 60 3.78 -20.76 -12.96
CA LEU A 60 4.91 -21.32 -12.21
C LEU A 60 4.47 -22.36 -11.16
N ALA A 61 3.26 -22.27 -10.63
CA ALA A 61 2.72 -23.28 -9.72
C ALA A 61 2.57 -24.66 -10.40
N LYS A 62 2.54 -24.70 -11.73
CA LYS A 62 2.47 -25.91 -12.56
C LYS A 62 3.83 -26.35 -13.11
N ASP A 63 4.89 -25.57 -12.87
CA ASP A 63 6.24 -25.84 -13.38
C ASP A 63 6.92 -26.98 -12.58
N PRO A 64 7.47 -28.00 -13.25
CA PRO A 64 8.04 -29.17 -12.58
C PRO A 64 9.30 -28.84 -11.78
N ASP A 65 10.13 -27.92 -12.25
CA ASP A 65 11.37 -27.53 -11.56
C ASP A 65 11.05 -26.68 -10.33
N VAL A 66 10.05 -25.80 -10.42
CA VAL A 66 9.51 -25.09 -9.26
C VAL A 66 9.02 -26.10 -8.22
N ARG A 67 8.18 -27.07 -8.60
CA ARG A 67 7.68 -28.11 -7.68
C ARG A 67 8.82 -28.96 -7.09
N ALA A 68 9.82 -29.32 -7.89
CA ALA A 68 10.97 -30.12 -7.46
C ALA A 68 11.82 -29.40 -6.40
N VAL A 69 12.00 -28.08 -6.51
CA VAL A 69 12.73 -27.28 -5.50
C VAL A 69 12.12 -27.45 -4.10
N PHE A 70 10.80 -27.61 -4.00
CA PHE A 70 10.13 -27.78 -2.72
C PHE A 70 9.92 -29.24 -2.33
N ALA A 71 9.75 -30.14 -3.30
CA ALA A 71 9.74 -31.59 -3.03
C ALA A 71 11.08 -32.10 -2.45
N SER A 72 12.20 -31.44 -2.76
CA SER A 72 13.53 -31.80 -2.23
C SER A 72 13.74 -31.49 -0.73
N ARG A 73 12.80 -30.78 -0.08
CA ARG A 73 12.92 -30.33 1.31
C ARG A 73 12.41 -31.37 2.31
N GLY A 74 12.98 -32.59 2.29
CA GLY A 74 12.91 -33.61 3.34
C GLY A 74 11.52 -34.19 3.73
N PRO A 75 11.39 -35.51 3.95
CA PRO A 75 10.16 -36.09 4.48
C PRO A 75 10.06 -35.79 5.98
N GLY A 76 9.32 -34.74 6.37
CA GLY A 76 9.07 -34.42 7.79
C GLY A 76 8.87 -32.95 8.12
N ALA A 77 9.23 -32.02 7.21
CA ALA A 77 8.75 -30.64 7.32
C ALA A 77 7.30 -30.60 6.81
N PRO A 78 6.36 -29.88 7.48
CA PRO A 78 5.01 -29.74 6.96
C PRO A 78 5.11 -29.20 5.53
N GLN A 79 4.74 -30.03 4.54
CA GLN A 79 4.56 -29.61 3.16
C GLN A 79 3.35 -28.69 3.11
N LYS A 80 3.51 -27.49 3.62
CA LYS A 80 2.50 -26.47 3.49
C LYS A 80 2.71 -25.85 2.13
N GLU A 81 1.84 -26.21 1.20
CA GLU A 81 1.55 -25.47 -0.04
C GLU A 81 1.46 -23.94 0.24
N GLU A 82 1.15 -23.58 1.48
CA GLU A 82 1.26 -22.26 2.13
C GLU A 82 2.64 -21.56 2.02
N GLU A 83 3.78 -22.27 1.97
CA GLU A 83 5.11 -21.65 1.80
C GLU A 83 5.52 -21.48 0.32
N LEU A 84 4.88 -22.22 -0.59
CA LEU A 84 5.16 -22.16 -2.04
C LEU A 84 4.79 -20.81 -2.63
N GLY A 85 3.56 -20.36 -2.34
CA GLY A 85 3.05 -19.07 -2.79
C GLY A 85 4.00 -17.91 -2.46
N PRO A 86 4.35 -17.68 -1.19
CA PRO A 86 5.31 -16.66 -0.77
C PRO A 86 6.66 -16.69 -1.48
N ALA A 87 7.23 -17.88 -1.65
CA ALA A 87 8.55 -18.03 -2.25
C ALA A 87 8.53 -17.79 -3.77
N VAL A 88 7.51 -18.30 -4.47
CA VAL A 88 7.29 -18.07 -5.90
C VAL A 88 7.01 -16.59 -6.16
N GLU A 89 6.15 -15.99 -5.34
CA GLU A 89 5.85 -14.57 -5.37
C GLU A 89 7.13 -13.74 -5.24
N ALA A 90 7.95 -13.99 -4.21
CA ALA A 90 9.22 -13.29 -4.02
C ALA A 90 10.19 -13.48 -5.21
N ALA A 91 10.21 -14.67 -5.82
CA ALA A 91 11.02 -14.94 -7.01
C ALA A 91 10.52 -14.16 -8.24
N LEU A 92 9.20 -14.10 -8.47
CA LEU A 92 8.57 -13.33 -9.54
C LEU A 92 8.88 -11.84 -9.40
N TYR A 93 8.70 -11.27 -8.21
CA TYR A 93 9.03 -9.86 -7.98
C TYR A 93 10.50 -9.55 -8.26
N ARG A 94 11.43 -10.42 -7.86
CA ARG A 94 12.88 -10.23 -8.10
C ARG A 94 13.31 -10.47 -9.55
N ALA A 95 12.65 -11.39 -10.26
CA ALA A 95 13.06 -11.81 -11.59
C ALA A 95 12.34 -11.07 -12.72
N VAL A 96 11.09 -10.65 -12.48
CA VAL A 96 10.18 -10.07 -13.48
C VAL A 96 9.90 -8.62 -13.14
N LEU A 97 9.40 -8.29 -11.95
CA LEU A 97 8.99 -6.91 -11.65
C LEU A 97 10.17 -5.97 -11.40
N ALA A 98 11.21 -6.41 -10.68
CA ALA A 98 12.35 -5.56 -10.35
C ALA A 98 13.03 -4.95 -11.60
N PRO A 99 13.26 -5.69 -12.70
CA PRO A 99 13.74 -5.09 -13.97
C PRO A 99 12.77 -4.11 -14.63
N LEU A 100 11.46 -4.22 -14.39
CA LEU A 100 10.43 -3.36 -14.97
C LEU A 100 10.17 -2.12 -14.13
N LYS A 101 10.51 -2.17 -12.83
CA LYS A 101 10.24 -1.13 -11.84
C LYS A 101 10.59 0.29 -12.32
N PRO A 102 11.77 0.58 -12.89
CA PRO A 102 12.09 1.95 -13.31
C PRO A 102 11.10 2.51 -14.34
N ALA A 103 10.74 1.72 -15.35
CA ALA A 103 9.79 2.11 -16.38
C ALA A 103 8.35 2.21 -15.84
N LEU A 104 7.97 1.27 -14.96
CA LEU A 104 6.67 1.29 -14.29
C LEU A 104 6.50 2.55 -13.42
N TRP A 105 7.47 2.87 -12.56
CA TRP A 105 7.42 4.06 -11.70
C TRP A 105 7.48 5.35 -12.51
N MET A 106 8.27 5.42 -13.58
CA MET A 106 8.26 6.57 -14.50
C MET A 106 6.87 6.80 -15.07
N ARG A 107 6.19 5.74 -15.51
CA ARG A 107 4.85 5.83 -16.06
C ARG A 107 3.80 6.21 -15.00
N LEU A 108 3.86 5.62 -13.81
CA LEU A 108 2.98 6.00 -12.70
C LEU A 108 3.13 7.48 -12.33
N ARG A 109 4.37 7.99 -12.22
CA ARG A 109 4.63 9.42 -11.99
C ARG A 109 4.04 10.31 -13.09
N THR A 110 4.08 9.85 -14.33
CA THR A 110 3.52 10.60 -15.47
C THR A 110 2.00 10.65 -15.39
N LEU A 111 1.35 9.52 -15.11
CA LEU A 111 -0.11 9.43 -15.00
C LEU A 111 -0.65 10.19 -13.80
N ARG A 112 0.07 10.18 -12.66
CA ARG A 112 -0.27 10.89 -11.42
C ARG A 112 0.33 12.29 -11.30
N ALA A 113 0.91 12.83 -12.38
CA ALA A 113 1.66 14.09 -12.30
C ALA A 113 0.82 15.26 -11.74
N PRO A 114 -0.47 15.44 -12.09
CA PRO A 114 -1.32 16.45 -11.47
C PRO A 114 -1.48 16.28 -9.96
N GLU A 115 -1.82 15.07 -9.50
CA GLU A 115 -2.09 14.74 -8.10
C GLU A 115 -0.82 14.86 -7.26
N LEU A 116 0.32 14.40 -7.78
CA LEU A 116 1.62 14.52 -7.10
C LEU A 116 2.05 15.98 -6.96
N ARG A 117 1.79 16.83 -7.96
CA ARG A 117 2.06 18.27 -7.87
C ARG A 117 1.17 18.93 -6.83
N GLN A 118 -0.12 18.57 -6.79
CA GLN A 118 -1.05 19.08 -5.79
C GLN A 118 -0.63 18.67 -4.38
N LEU A 119 -0.35 17.38 -4.16
CA LEU A 119 0.12 16.85 -2.89
C LEU A 119 1.38 17.59 -2.41
N ARG A 120 2.36 17.80 -3.30
CA ARG A 120 3.58 18.53 -2.95
C ARG A 120 3.32 19.99 -2.61
N ARG A 121 2.44 20.68 -3.36
CA ARG A 121 2.06 22.08 -3.07
C ARG A 121 1.42 22.19 -1.69
N ARG A 122 0.49 21.31 -1.35
CA ARG A 122 -0.16 21.29 -0.03
C ARG A 122 0.79 20.92 1.10
N GLN A 123 1.68 19.96 0.87
CA GLN A 123 2.74 19.61 1.82
C GLN A 123 3.61 20.83 2.16
N VAL A 124 4.01 21.62 1.16
CA VAL A 124 4.82 22.85 1.37
C VAL A 124 4.02 23.91 2.14
N ALA A 125 2.75 24.11 1.83
CA ALA A 125 1.89 25.05 2.58
C ALA A 125 1.77 24.64 4.06
N LEU A 126 1.50 23.36 4.33
CA LEU A 126 1.42 22.81 5.69
C LEU A 126 2.73 22.96 6.47
N ARG A 127 3.89 22.81 5.82
CA ARG A 127 5.20 23.08 6.45
C ARG A 127 5.36 24.56 6.81
N ALA A 128 4.93 25.46 5.93
CA ALA A 128 5.02 26.89 6.17
C ALA A 128 4.14 27.32 7.36
N GLU A 129 2.93 26.75 7.46
CA GLU A 129 2.01 26.97 8.59
C GLU A 129 2.53 26.39 9.91
N ALA A 130 3.15 25.20 9.87
CA ALA A 130 3.69 24.54 11.06
C ALA A 130 4.94 25.24 11.64
N GLY A 131 5.62 26.07 10.85
CA GLY A 131 6.89 26.70 11.21
C GLY A 131 8.06 25.69 11.28
N PRO A 132 9.29 26.15 11.62
CA PRO A 132 10.42 25.26 11.83
C PRO A 132 10.11 24.19 12.89
N PRO A 133 10.63 22.95 12.76
CA PRO A 133 10.50 21.94 13.81
C PRO A 133 10.99 22.49 15.16
N GLY A 134 10.08 22.74 16.10
CA GLY A 134 10.38 23.31 17.42
C GLY A 134 10.08 24.81 17.61
N ALA A 135 9.53 25.52 16.61
CA ALA A 135 9.23 26.96 16.71
C ALA A 135 7.84 27.30 17.28
N GLN A 136 7.00 26.31 17.58
CA GLN A 136 5.67 26.56 18.16
C GLN A 136 5.82 26.91 19.65
N GLY A 137 5.64 28.20 19.93
CA GLY A 137 5.68 28.79 21.26
C GLY A 137 4.71 28.12 22.24
N ALA A 138 5.07 28.23 23.51
CA ALA A 138 4.36 27.75 24.69
C ALA A 138 2.82 27.80 24.55
N GLY A 139 2.16 26.64 24.45
CA GLY A 139 0.70 26.59 24.49
C GLY A 139 0.05 25.34 23.87
N ARG A 140 0.76 24.58 23.03
CA ARG A 140 0.25 23.30 22.51
C ARG A 140 1.40 22.32 22.38
N GLU A 141 1.45 21.31 23.25
CA GLU A 141 2.47 20.26 23.21
C GLU A 141 2.29 19.28 22.03
N LYS A 142 2.20 19.79 20.78
CA LYS A 142 2.43 18.97 19.60
C LYS A 142 3.95 18.84 19.41
N ARG A 143 4.54 18.00 20.26
CA ARG A 143 5.99 17.77 20.30
C ARG A 143 6.33 16.83 19.15
N SER A 144 6.88 17.41 18.08
CA SER A 144 7.46 16.69 16.94
C SER A 144 8.37 15.55 17.45
N PRO A 145 8.36 14.35 16.84
CA PRO A 145 9.22 13.25 17.27
C PRO A 145 10.68 13.65 17.32
N ALA A 146 11.44 12.96 18.17
CA ALA A 146 12.88 13.21 18.32
C ALA A 146 13.56 13.19 16.93
N PRO A 147 14.52 14.09 16.63
CA PRO A 147 15.15 14.18 15.32
C PRO A 147 15.73 12.84 14.81
N ALA A 148 16.23 12.01 15.74
CA ALA A 148 16.72 10.67 15.44
C ALA A 148 15.61 9.72 14.95
N LEU A 149 14.42 9.77 15.57
CA LEU A 149 13.27 8.95 15.20
C LEU A 149 12.75 9.33 13.81
N ARG A 150 12.59 10.64 13.54
CA ARG A 150 12.21 11.12 12.21
C ARG A 150 13.18 10.67 11.13
N SER A 151 14.49 10.73 11.41
CA SER A 151 15.52 10.27 10.48
C SER A 151 15.37 8.76 10.18
N ARG A 152 15.11 7.96 11.21
CA ARG A 152 14.86 6.50 11.09
C ARG A 152 13.61 6.20 10.26
N ILE A 153 12.52 6.95 10.47
CA ILE A 153 11.29 6.84 9.68
C ILE A 153 11.57 7.16 8.21
N HIS A 154 12.28 8.24 7.92
CA HIS A 154 12.63 8.61 6.55
C HIS A 154 13.57 7.59 5.87
N GLU A 155 14.50 6.99 6.60
CA GLU A 155 15.35 5.91 6.08
C GLU A 155 14.51 4.67 5.72
N ARG A 156 13.54 4.29 6.56
CA ARG A 156 12.61 3.20 6.25
C ARG A 156 11.73 3.51 5.04
N LEU A 157 11.29 4.75 4.88
CA LEU A 157 10.60 5.19 3.67
C LEU A 157 11.49 5.09 2.42
N ALA A 158 12.76 5.46 2.49
CA ALA A 158 13.68 5.26 1.37
C ALA A 158 13.83 3.77 1.01
N HIS A 159 13.88 2.87 2.00
CA HIS A 159 13.86 1.42 1.76
C HIS A 159 12.52 0.93 1.18
N LEU A 160 11.39 1.50 1.62
CA LEU A 160 10.07 1.23 1.07
C LEU A 160 10.05 1.57 -0.42
N HIS A 161 10.51 2.77 -0.76
CA HIS A 161 10.62 3.26 -2.14
C HIS A 161 11.56 2.41 -2.98
N ALA A 162 12.63 1.85 -2.40
CA ALA A 162 13.57 0.97 -3.09
C ALA A 162 13.02 -0.46 -3.30
N ALA A 163 12.13 -0.95 -2.44
CA ALA A 163 11.56 -2.29 -2.54
C ALA A 163 10.64 -2.47 -3.77
N CYS A 164 10.53 -3.70 -4.28
CA CYS A 164 9.68 -4.05 -5.43
C CYS A 164 8.58 -5.08 -5.09
N ALA A 165 8.77 -5.87 -4.04
CA ALA A 165 7.80 -6.87 -3.61
C ALA A 165 6.77 -6.24 -2.63
N PRO A 166 5.45 -6.41 -2.83
CA PRO A 166 4.41 -5.91 -1.95
C PRO A 166 4.60 -6.33 -0.49
N ARG A 167 4.85 -7.63 -0.22
CA ARG A 167 5.07 -8.08 1.16
C ARG A 167 6.24 -7.39 1.84
N ARG A 168 7.36 -7.18 1.13
CA ARG A 168 8.50 -6.43 1.68
C ARG A 168 8.12 -4.97 1.95
N LYS A 169 7.34 -4.37 1.05
CA LYS A 169 6.82 -3.01 1.25
C LYS A 169 5.88 -2.93 2.46
N VAL A 170 4.98 -3.90 2.65
CA VAL A 170 4.12 -4.00 3.83
C VAL A 170 4.95 -4.12 5.10
N SER A 171 5.95 -5.00 5.16
CA SER A 171 6.81 -5.11 6.34
C SER A 171 7.51 -3.79 6.67
N LEU A 172 7.95 -3.03 5.66
CA LEU A 172 8.57 -1.71 5.85
C LEU A 172 7.56 -0.66 6.31
N LEU A 173 6.34 -0.70 5.76
CA LEU A 173 5.24 0.19 6.17
C LEU A 173 4.85 -0.06 7.63
N LEU A 174 4.67 -1.32 8.04
CA LEU A 174 4.39 -1.70 9.42
C LEU A 174 5.53 -1.28 10.36
N ALA A 175 6.78 -1.44 9.91
CA ALA A 175 7.94 -0.98 10.65
C ALA A 175 7.93 0.55 10.85
N VAL A 176 7.51 1.33 9.86
CA VAL A 176 7.30 2.78 10.05
C VAL A 176 6.17 3.04 11.04
N CYS A 177 5.06 2.29 11.00
CA CYS A 177 3.98 2.44 11.98
C CYS A 177 4.50 2.21 13.41
N SER A 178 5.30 1.17 13.64
CA SER A 178 5.93 0.92 14.94
C SER A 178 6.81 2.08 15.41
N ASP A 179 7.59 2.68 14.50
CA ASP A 179 8.42 3.86 14.82
C ASP A 179 7.56 5.08 15.17
N VAL A 180 6.43 5.28 14.49
CA VAL A 180 5.47 6.34 14.83
C VAL A 180 4.87 6.11 16.22
N TYR A 181 4.49 4.87 16.56
CA TYR A 181 4.01 4.55 17.92
C TYR A 181 5.09 4.73 18.99
N GLU A 182 6.35 4.40 18.71
CA GLU A 182 7.47 4.67 19.62
C GLU A 182 7.61 6.17 19.91
N GLY A 183 7.39 7.03 18.90
CA GLY A 183 7.37 8.47 19.07
C GLY A 183 6.20 9.00 19.89
N LEU A 184 5.09 8.27 19.91
CA LEU A 184 3.89 8.59 20.68
C LEU A 184 3.97 8.09 22.13
N ALA A 185 4.67 6.99 22.38
CA ALA A 185 4.81 6.40 23.71
C ALA A 185 5.57 7.34 24.66
N ARG A 186 4.83 8.09 25.48
CA ARG A 186 5.38 8.98 26.52
C ARG A 186 5.20 8.35 27.90
N GLY A 187 6.32 7.96 28.53
CA GLY A 187 6.41 7.68 29.97
C GLY A 187 5.61 6.47 30.48
N GLU A 188 5.90 6.02 31.70
CA GLU A 188 5.49 4.72 32.24
C GLU A 188 3.98 4.55 32.53
N ASN A 189 3.11 5.55 32.34
CA ASN A 189 1.71 5.53 32.81
C ASN A 189 0.68 6.13 31.83
N GLN A 190 0.56 5.64 30.60
CA GLN A 190 -0.54 6.05 29.71
C GLN A 190 -1.34 4.87 29.13
N GLU A 191 -2.65 5.11 28.95
CA GLU A 191 -3.60 4.23 28.28
C GLU A 191 -3.12 3.82 26.88
N PRO A 192 -3.59 2.67 26.35
CA PRO A 192 -3.23 2.23 25.02
C PRO A 192 -3.54 3.32 23.98
N LEU A 193 -2.51 3.73 23.25
CA LEU A 193 -2.59 4.76 22.20
C LEU A 193 -3.49 4.27 21.05
N GLY A 194 -4.68 4.85 20.96
CA GLY A 194 -5.67 4.52 19.91
C GLY A 194 -5.38 5.16 18.54
N ALA A 195 -6.23 4.83 17.56
CA ALA A 195 -6.18 5.34 16.20
C ALA A 195 -6.14 6.90 16.11
N ASP A 196 -6.81 7.56 17.06
CA ASP A 196 -6.94 9.01 17.13
C ASP A 196 -5.61 9.74 17.37
N ALA A 197 -4.63 9.07 18.00
CA ALA A 197 -3.29 9.61 18.20
C ALA A 197 -2.34 9.28 17.02
N PHE A 198 -2.54 8.12 16.39
CA PHE A 198 -1.66 7.63 15.32
C PHE A 198 -1.77 8.44 14.03
N LEU A 199 -2.99 8.66 13.52
CA LEU A 199 -3.18 9.33 12.23
C LEU A 199 -2.56 10.75 12.19
N PRO A 200 -2.74 11.61 13.22
CA PRO A 200 -2.06 12.90 13.26
C PRO A 200 -0.53 12.80 13.28
N ALA A 201 0.05 11.82 13.99
CA ALA A 201 1.49 11.63 14.05
C ALA A 201 2.07 11.13 12.73
N LEU A 202 1.41 10.16 12.09
CA LEU A 202 1.75 9.73 10.74
C LEU A 202 1.66 10.89 9.74
N THR A 203 0.60 11.71 9.83
CA THR A 203 0.42 12.88 8.96
C THR A 203 1.57 13.87 9.14
N GLU A 204 2.04 14.09 10.36
CA GLU A 204 3.20 14.95 10.62
C GLU A 204 4.48 14.41 9.95
N GLU A 205 4.77 13.11 10.07
CA GLU A 205 5.95 12.52 9.42
C GLU A 205 5.86 12.57 7.89
N LEU A 206 4.65 12.42 7.33
CA LEU A 206 4.43 12.61 5.89
C LEU A 206 4.61 14.07 5.46
N ILE A 207 4.17 15.04 6.28
CA ILE A 207 4.41 16.46 6.02
C ILE A 207 5.90 16.71 5.92
N TRP A 208 6.74 16.13 6.79
CA TRP A 208 8.19 16.34 6.78
C TRP A 208 8.97 15.40 5.86
N SER A 209 8.34 14.38 5.29
CA SER A 209 8.97 13.45 4.35
C SER A 209 9.50 14.15 3.08
N PRO A 210 10.76 13.89 2.67
CA PRO A 210 11.31 14.46 1.44
C PRO A 210 10.58 13.96 0.19
N ASP A 211 10.12 12.70 0.19
CA ASP A 211 9.66 11.94 -0.97
C ASP A 211 8.18 11.53 -0.85
N ILE A 212 7.31 12.44 -0.39
CA ILE A 212 5.88 12.15 -0.19
C ILE A 212 5.17 11.64 -1.47
N GLY A 213 5.63 12.07 -2.64
CA GLY A 213 5.09 11.58 -3.91
C GLY A 213 5.40 10.11 -4.17
N GLU A 214 6.58 9.63 -3.78
CA GLU A 214 6.91 8.20 -3.85
C GLU A 214 6.09 7.40 -2.85
N THR A 215 5.82 7.99 -1.68
CA THR A 215 4.94 7.38 -0.68
C THR A 215 3.52 7.22 -1.22
N GLN A 216 2.97 8.23 -1.90
CA GLN A 216 1.67 8.13 -2.58
C GLN A 216 1.63 6.97 -3.57
N LEU A 217 2.64 6.85 -4.43
CA LEU A 217 2.71 5.77 -5.43
C LEU A 217 2.87 4.40 -4.79
N ASP A 218 3.64 4.29 -3.70
CA ASP A 218 3.81 3.03 -2.97
C ASP A 218 2.53 2.57 -2.29
N VAL A 219 1.75 3.49 -1.73
CA VAL A 219 0.44 3.19 -1.13
C VAL A 219 -0.54 2.73 -2.21
N GLU A 220 -0.66 3.44 -3.33
CA GLU A 220 -1.51 3.00 -4.45
C GLU A 220 -1.09 1.64 -5.00
N PHE A 221 0.21 1.41 -5.15
CA PHE A 221 0.78 0.13 -5.58
C PHE A 221 0.39 -1.00 -4.63
N LEU A 222 0.55 -0.82 -3.32
CA LEU A 222 0.17 -1.82 -2.32
C LEU A 222 -1.33 -2.08 -2.32
N MET A 223 -2.14 -1.01 -2.38
CA MET A 223 -3.59 -1.12 -2.40
C MET A 223 -4.07 -1.95 -3.59
N GLU A 224 -3.49 -1.76 -4.77
CA GLU A 224 -3.89 -2.53 -5.95
C GLU A 224 -3.27 -3.94 -5.99
N LEU A 225 -2.05 -4.17 -5.50
CA LEU A 225 -1.37 -5.47 -5.69
C LEU A 225 -1.55 -6.48 -4.54
N LEU A 226 -1.75 -6.05 -3.29
CA LEU A 226 -1.86 -6.99 -2.14
C LEU A 226 -3.10 -7.84 -2.22
N ASP A 227 -3.00 -9.14 -1.91
CA ASP A 227 -4.14 -10.05 -1.92
C ASP A 227 -5.29 -9.53 -1.03
N PRO A 228 -6.57 -9.65 -1.44
CA PRO A 228 -7.71 -9.26 -0.60
C PRO A 228 -7.68 -9.84 0.81
N ASP A 229 -7.14 -11.04 1.02
CA ASP A 229 -7.03 -11.66 2.34
C ASP A 229 -5.91 -11.00 3.19
N GLU A 230 -4.82 -10.54 2.56
CA GLU A 230 -3.77 -9.75 3.24
C GLU A 230 -4.28 -8.36 3.67
N LEU A 231 -5.37 -7.89 3.07
CA LEU A 231 -6.02 -6.61 3.39
C LEU A 231 -7.03 -6.73 4.55
N ARG A 232 -7.30 -7.92 5.09
CA ARG A 232 -8.27 -8.15 6.18
C ARG A 232 -7.70 -8.02 7.60
N GLY A 233 -6.40 -7.73 7.72
CA GLY A 233 -5.72 -7.60 9.01
C GLY A 233 -5.07 -6.23 9.24
N GLU A 234 -4.09 -6.22 10.13
CA GLU A 234 -3.29 -5.05 10.51
C GLU A 234 -2.72 -4.29 9.30
N ALA A 235 -2.21 -5.03 8.31
CA ALA A 235 -1.66 -4.44 7.09
C ALA A 235 -2.71 -3.62 6.31
N GLY A 236 -3.95 -4.11 6.21
CA GLY A 236 -5.04 -3.38 5.57
C GLY A 236 -5.47 -2.14 6.36
N TYR A 237 -5.52 -2.26 7.69
CA TYR A 237 -5.82 -1.13 8.59
C TYR A 237 -4.80 0.00 8.41
N TYR A 238 -3.51 -0.29 8.50
CA TYR A 238 -2.51 0.76 8.32
C TYR A 238 -2.48 1.27 6.89
N LEU A 239 -2.55 0.40 5.88
CA LEU A 239 -2.52 0.86 4.48
C LEU A 239 -3.64 1.85 4.16
N THR A 240 -4.86 1.61 4.67
CA THR A 240 -5.98 2.55 4.54
C THR A 240 -5.77 3.83 5.34
N THR A 241 -5.12 3.74 6.50
CA THR A 241 -4.71 4.91 7.31
C THR A 241 -3.67 5.78 6.58
N TRP A 242 -2.67 5.17 5.94
CA TRP A 242 -1.70 5.85 5.08
C TRP A 242 -2.36 6.56 3.90
N PHE A 243 -3.30 5.88 3.22
CA PHE A 243 -4.10 6.50 2.16
C PHE A 243 -4.89 7.70 2.68
N GLY A 244 -5.54 7.58 3.84
CA GLY A 244 -6.28 8.66 4.48
C GLY A 244 -5.39 9.87 4.82
N ALA A 245 -4.20 9.63 5.38
CA ALA A 245 -3.25 10.68 5.73
C ALA A 245 -2.77 11.46 4.49
N LEU A 246 -2.39 10.74 3.42
CA LEU A 246 -1.97 11.35 2.15
C LEU A 246 -3.11 12.14 1.49
N TYR A 247 -4.32 11.60 1.49
CA TYR A 247 -5.49 12.30 0.97
C TYR A 247 -5.76 13.59 1.75
N HIS A 248 -5.69 13.53 3.08
CA HIS A 248 -5.86 14.68 3.95
C HIS A 248 -4.84 15.77 3.62
N ILE A 249 -3.57 15.43 3.41
CA ILE A 249 -2.55 16.39 2.97
C ILE A 249 -2.90 16.97 1.59
N ALA A 250 -3.26 16.13 0.61
CA ALA A 250 -3.55 16.58 -0.76
C ALA A 250 -4.78 17.52 -0.89
N HIS A 251 -5.72 17.41 0.04
CA HIS A 251 -6.99 18.16 0.03
C HIS A 251 -7.13 19.09 1.25
N TYR A 252 -6.03 19.39 1.94
CA TYR A 252 -6.06 20.29 3.08
C TYR A 252 -6.53 21.69 2.65
N GLU A 253 -7.56 22.18 3.34
CA GLU A 253 -8.11 23.52 3.20
C GLU A 253 -8.08 24.25 4.55
N PRO A 254 -7.40 25.41 4.63
CA PRO A 254 -7.18 26.10 5.90
C PRO A 254 -8.47 26.62 6.56
N ASP A 255 -9.50 26.98 5.77
CA ASP A 255 -10.75 27.56 6.29
C ASP A 255 -11.79 26.51 6.73
N THR A 256 -11.71 25.27 6.24
CA THR A 256 -12.63 24.16 6.58
C THR A 256 -12.04 23.18 7.59
N ALA A 257 -10.76 23.33 7.97
CA ALA A 257 -10.02 22.47 8.90
C ALA A 257 -10.65 22.33 10.31
N ARG A 258 -11.59 23.21 10.69
CA ARG A 258 -12.35 23.10 11.97
C ARG A 258 -13.56 22.16 11.89
N ALA A 259 -14.00 21.74 10.71
CA ALA A 259 -15.27 21.01 10.50
C ALA A 259 -15.12 19.50 10.23
N HIS A 260 -13.94 19.00 9.90
CA HIS A 260 -13.76 17.60 9.46
C HIS A 260 -12.98 16.76 10.49
N LYS A 261 -13.67 16.27 11.52
CA LYS A 261 -13.14 15.30 12.50
C LYS A 261 -13.17 13.84 12.01
N GLY A 262 -13.26 13.59 10.69
CA GLY A 262 -13.34 12.23 10.14
C GLY A 262 -12.99 12.16 8.64
N LEU A 263 -12.86 10.94 8.11
CA LEU A 263 -12.58 10.70 6.68
C LEU A 263 -13.65 11.38 5.81
N SER A 264 -13.23 12.29 4.92
CA SER A 264 -14.13 12.97 3.98
C SER A 264 -15.01 11.97 3.18
N SER A 265 -16.20 12.40 2.76
CA SER A 265 -17.11 11.60 1.92
C SER A 265 -16.42 11.08 0.65
N GLU A 266 -15.49 11.85 0.11
CA GLU A 266 -14.68 11.52 -1.06
C GLU A 266 -13.63 10.46 -0.77
N VAL A 267 -12.92 10.55 0.37
CA VAL A 267 -11.99 9.49 0.82
C VAL A 267 -12.73 8.17 0.95
N ARG A 268 -13.90 8.21 1.61
CA ARG A 268 -14.75 7.03 1.76
C ARG A 268 -15.24 6.52 0.40
N ALA A 269 -15.56 7.41 -0.54
CA ALA A 269 -15.95 7.01 -1.90
C ALA A 269 -14.79 6.32 -2.65
N SER A 270 -13.58 6.86 -2.59
CA SER A 270 -12.37 6.26 -3.18
C SER A 270 -12.03 4.91 -2.56
N LEU A 271 -12.07 4.81 -1.23
CA LEU A 271 -11.86 3.56 -0.51
C LEU A 271 -12.93 2.52 -0.86
N ARG A 272 -14.22 2.91 -0.92
CA ARG A 272 -15.30 2.01 -1.35
C ARG A 272 -15.12 1.56 -2.79
N GLN A 273 -14.71 2.46 -3.69
CA GLN A 273 -14.48 2.11 -5.08
C GLN A 273 -13.32 1.12 -5.22
N TRP A 274 -12.22 1.36 -4.50
CA TRP A 274 -11.11 0.42 -4.38
C TRP A 274 -11.56 -0.93 -3.84
N HIS A 275 -12.24 -0.94 -2.68
CA HIS A 275 -12.67 -2.17 -2.02
C HIS A 275 -13.58 -3.00 -2.93
N ARG A 276 -14.60 -2.37 -3.55
CA ARG A 276 -15.47 -3.01 -4.55
C ARG A 276 -14.66 -3.68 -5.66
N ARG A 277 -13.68 -2.99 -6.24
CA ARG A 277 -12.84 -3.57 -7.31
C ARG A 277 -11.99 -4.74 -6.81
N ARG A 278 -11.54 -4.72 -5.55
CA ARG A 278 -10.69 -5.78 -4.98
C ARG A 278 -11.48 -6.98 -4.47
N THR A 279 -12.75 -6.84 -4.07
CA THR A 279 -13.52 -7.91 -3.41
C THR A 279 -14.68 -8.48 -4.22
N LEU A 280 -15.16 -7.81 -5.28
CA LEU A 280 -16.31 -8.28 -6.06
C LEU A 280 -16.03 -9.51 -6.96
N HIS A 281 -14.78 -9.95 -7.11
CA HIS A 281 -14.44 -11.12 -7.94
C HIS A 281 -14.50 -12.48 -7.23
N ARG A 282 -15.10 -12.58 -6.04
CA ARG A 282 -15.31 -13.87 -5.34
C ARG A 282 -16.65 -14.55 -5.65
N GLN A 283 -17.25 -14.29 -6.81
CA GLN A 283 -18.47 -14.99 -7.23
C GLN A 283 -18.24 -15.74 -8.54
N SER A 284 -18.01 -17.04 -8.41
CA SER A 284 -18.39 -18.06 -9.40
C SER A 284 -18.95 -19.26 -8.65
N PRO A 285 -19.88 -20.02 -9.25
CA PRO A 285 -21.11 -20.43 -8.60
C PRO A 285 -20.96 -21.80 -7.92
N SER A 286 -21.09 -21.81 -6.60
CA SER A 286 -21.46 -23.03 -5.88
C SER A 286 -22.15 -22.66 -4.58
N GLY A 287 -23.48 -22.84 -4.59
CA GLY A 287 -24.31 -23.23 -3.45
C GLY A 287 -24.45 -22.22 -2.31
N ASP A 288 -25.63 -21.62 -2.24
CA ASP A 288 -26.29 -21.09 -1.03
C ASP A 288 -25.44 -20.33 -0.02
N GLN A 289 -25.49 -18.99 -0.10
CA GLN A 289 -25.36 -18.18 1.11
C GLN A 289 -26.47 -17.14 1.17
N ALA A 290 -27.21 -17.23 2.28
CA ALA A 290 -28.18 -16.26 2.72
C ALA A 290 -27.60 -14.84 2.68
N LYS A 291 -28.43 -13.91 2.21
CA LYS A 291 -28.18 -12.47 2.29
C LYS A 291 -27.94 -12.09 3.75
N LEU A 292 -26.69 -11.86 4.14
CA LEU A 292 -26.38 -11.06 5.31
C LEU A 292 -26.03 -9.65 4.85
N PRO A 293 -26.69 -8.61 5.38
CA PRO A 293 -26.29 -7.23 5.13
C PRO A 293 -24.92 -6.98 5.76
N PHE A 294 -24.10 -6.21 5.04
CA PHE A 294 -22.81 -5.71 5.48
C PHE A 294 -23.00 -4.80 6.69
N GLU A 295 -22.58 -5.24 7.88
CA GLU A 295 -22.36 -4.36 9.02
C GLU A 295 -21.01 -3.66 8.87
N GLU A 296 -21.04 -2.32 8.85
CA GLU A 296 -19.85 -1.48 8.91
C GLU A 296 -19.18 -1.63 10.29
N PRO A 297 -17.97 -2.21 10.41
CA PRO A 297 -17.33 -2.46 11.72
C PRO A 297 -16.91 -1.20 12.49
N TRP A 298 -17.23 -0.02 11.96
CA TRP A 298 -16.84 1.29 12.46
C TRP A 298 -18.02 2.27 12.56
N ALA A 299 -19.26 1.79 12.38
CA ALA A 299 -20.44 2.55 12.74
C ALA A 299 -20.58 2.51 14.28
N MET A 300 -19.84 3.36 14.98
CA MET A 300 -20.16 3.67 16.37
C MET A 300 -21.53 4.36 16.36
N GLU A 301 -22.53 3.66 16.88
CA GLU A 301 -23.83 4.24 17.19
C GLU A 301 -23.61 5.51 18.02
N ILE A 302 -24.09 6.64 17.51
CA ILE A 302 -24.26 7.83 18.31
C ILE A 302 -25.41 7.51 19.28
N MET A 303 -25.09 6.98 20.45
CA MET A 303 -26.02 6.96 21.56
C MET A 303 -26.28 8.41 21.94
N GLN A 304 -27.48 8.89 21.63
CA GLN A 304 -28.04 10.09 22.23
C GLN A 304 -28.12 9.86 23.74
N GLU A 305 -27.37 10.63 24.51
CA GLU A 305 -27.61 10.80 25.94
C GLU A 305 -29.05 11.29 26.14
N THR A 306 -29.86 10.43 26.72
CA THR A 306 -31.14 10.78 27.33
C THR A 306 -30.90 11.81 28.41
N LYS A 307 -31.53 12.97 28.23
CA LYS A 307 -31.59 14.04 29.22
C LYS A 307 -32.75 13.69 30.16
N ASP A 308 -32.44 13.19 31.35
CA ASP A 308 -33.41 13.04 32.42
C ASP A 308 -33.63 14.43 33.07
N ASP A 309 -34.89 14.88 33.04
CA ASP A 309 -35.46 15.85 33.99
C ASP A 309 -36.07 15.08 35.18
#